data_AF-A0A3A8JE71-F1
#
_entry.id   AF-A0A3A8JE71-F1
#
_cell.length_a   1.000
_cell.length_b   1.000
_cell.length_c   1.000
_cell.angle_alpha   90.00
_cell.angle_beta   90.00
_cell.angle_gamma   90.00
#
_symmetry.space_group_name_H-M   'P 1'
#
loop_
_entity.id
_entity.type
_entity.pdbx_description
1 polymer ?
#
loop_
_entity_poly.entity_id
_entity_poly.type
_entity_poly.pdbx_seq_one_letter_code
_entity_poly.pdbx_strand_id
1 'polypeptide(L)'
;MTRRPLLLASLLFTTPVFAFGEDLCFAANGTAPLNCQPLPAGCAPGDASTACKSAALSAVADAKGQSNGGRSLVHVDATYVLAQAVGFTPISAYWIAAYDEATDLGTFAPRTLTGAPATDATALTTKSISGVTRGDFDHGGVLFHFVTPRNGGAAYPDPSVDGLHPDATDTDEVLLANLRPWALQGQGAGRGCTGGLTVPTSGGNYALGPLCYQWNSQPGVVSGSLAAVGPFAVPFSAPTGPQVIDVGTGVLSTGFDAYIGTYAAEARAGIYLHTLADRISHHVCTDASTSTGPVGLPRTFTVDMSNAECVQTLHVLRHVWETGTDFSALPARERTTEAALDEVFDALLELATARGLASGPTSQTQALKTQLVAELSAALETYDAQDRALAVRDVGCDRGYAVLPGMPACVP
;
A
#
# COMPACT_ATOMS: atom_id res chain seq x y z
N MET A 1 -8.29 -38.42 -19.64
CA MET A 1 -7.71 -37.88 -18.39
C MET A 1 -6.54 -36.96 -18.74
N THR A 2 -6.86 -35.70 -19.02
CA THR A 2 -5.90 -34.65 -19.36
C THR A 2 -5.35 -34.05 -18.06
N ARG A 3 -4.17 -34.53 -17.64
CA ARG A 3 -3.36 -33.89 -16.60
C ARG A 3 -2.48 -32.82 -17.28
N ARG A 4 -2.36 -31.65 -16.62
CA ARG A 4 -1.46 -30.49 -16.86
C ARG A 4 -2.12 -29.24 -17.46
N PRO A 5 -2.72 -28.41 -16.58
CA PRO A 5 -2.50 -26.95 -16.63
C PRO A 5 -2.01 -26.36 -15.28
N LEU A 6 -2.02 -27.11 -14.18
CA LEU A 6 -1.71 -26.60 -12.84
C LEU A 6 -0.26 -26.12 -12.63
N LEU A 7 0.71 -26.60 -13.40
CA LEU A 7 2.13 -26.25 -13.22
C LEU A 7 2.50 -24.89 -13.83
N LEU A 8 1.75 -24.40 -14.82
CA LEU A 8 2.00 -23.09 -15.44
C LEU A 8 1.41 -21.96 -14.60
N ALA A 9 0.26 -22.21 -13.97
CA ALA A 9 -0.36 -21.32 -12.99
C ALA A 9 0.60 -21.03 -11.83
N SER A 10 1.19 -22.07 -11.21
CA SER A 10 2.13 -21.90 -10.09
C SER A 10 3.42 -21.14 -10.40
N LEU A 11 3.83 -21.03 -11.67
CA LEU A 11 5.02 -20.24 -12.07
C LEU A 11 4.70 -18.77 -12.35
N LEU A 12 3.43 -18.44 -12.63
CA LEU A 12 2.97 -17.05 -12.81
C LEU A 12 2.54 -16.40 -11.49
N PHE A 13 2.33 -17.20 -10.43
CA PHE A 13 1.96 -16.73 -9.10
C PHE A 13 3.14 -16.55 -8.14
N THR A 14 4.38 -16.86 -8.55
CA THR A 14 5.58 -16.56 -7.74
C THR A 14 6.10 -15.15 -7.94
N THR A 15 5.52 -14.40 -8.88
CA THR A 15 5.67 -12.95 -8.98
C THR A 15 4.41 -12.32 -8.41
N PRO A 16 4.26 -12.22 -7.08
CA PRO A 16 3.33 -11.25 -6.56
C PRO A 16 3.82 -9.89 -7.08
N VAL A 17 2.92 -9.19 -7.75
CA VAL A 17 3.09 -7.83 -8.24
C VAL A 17 2.29 -6.99 -7.26
N PHE A 18 2.80 -5.82 -6.90
CA PHE A 18 2.48 -5.14 -5.65
C PHE A 18 2.06 -3.69 -5.94
N ALA A 19 1.10 -3.13 -5.19
CA ALA A 19 0.75 -1.70 -5.29
C ALA A 19 1.86 -0.80 -4.78
N PHE A 20 2.22 0.22 -5.58
CA PHE A 20 3.48 0.96 -5.43
C PHE A 20 4.61 0.04 -4.98
N GLY A 21 4.68 -1.13 -5.65
CA GLY A 21 5.62 -2.16 -5.29
C GLY A 21 7.03 -1.64 -5.27
N GLU A 22 7.95 -2.46 -4.75
CA GLU A 22 9.35 -2.09 -4.77
C GLU A 22 9.73 -1.64 -6.20
N ASP A 23 10.09 -0.37 -6.36
CA ASP A 23 10.52 0.22 -7.63
C ASP A 23 12.05 0.19 -7.74
N LEU A 24 12.71 0.19 -6.58
CA LEU A 24 14.14 -0.01 -6.42
C LEU A 24 14.45 -1.45 -5.99
N CYS A 25 15.20 -2.17 -6.83
CA CYS A 25 15.63 -3.54 -6.59
C CYS A 25 17.10 -3.57 -6.16
N PHE A 26 17.39 -4.25 -5.05
CA PHE A 26 18.77 -4.46 -4.64
C PHE A 26 19.42 -5.51 -5.53
N ALA A 27 20.39 -5.12 -6.35
CA ALA A 27 21.08 -6.04 -7.25
C ALA A 27 21.73 -7.18 -6.46
N ALA A 28 21.53 -8.43 -6.88
CA ALA A 28 21.98 -9.62 -6.14
C ALA A 28 23.51 -9.72 -6.00
N ASN A 29 24.26 -9.06 -6.87
CA ASN A 29 25.71 -8.94 -6.85
C ASN A 29 26.23 -7.79 -5.97
N GLY A 30 25.35 -7.02 -5.31
CA GLY A 30 25.70 -5.88 -4.47
C GLY A 30 26.15 -4.63 -5.25
N THR A 31 25.87 -4.54 -6.55
CA THR A 31 26.15 -3.33 -7.35
C THR A 31 25.05 -2.28 -7.19
N ALA A 32 25.07 -1.24 -8.03
CA ALA A 32 24.00 -0.26 -8.13
C ALA A 32 22.61 -0.94 -8.22
N PRO A 33 21.57 -0.34 -7.62
CA PRO A 33 20.23 -0.89 -7.66
C PRO A 33 19.69 -0.94 -9.09
N LEU A 34 18.73 -1.83 -9.31
CA LEU A 34 18.02 -1.99 -10.57
C LEU A 34 16.64 -1.35 -10.47
N ASN A 35 16.06 -0.98 -11.60
CA ASN A 35 14.62 -0.77 -11.68
C ASN A 35 13.92 -2.12 -11.50
N CYS A 36 13.10 -2.25 -10.45
CA CYS A 36 12.25 -3.42 -10.28
C CYS A 36 11.12 -3.46 -11.31
N GLN A 37 10.63 -2.28 -11.71
CA GLN A 37 9.47 -2.11 -12.57
C GLN A 37 9.77 -1.13 -13.71
N PRO A 38 10.77 -1.41 -14.57
CA PRO A 38 11.15 -0.50 -15.63
C PRO A 38 10.09 -0.42 -16.72
N LEU A 39 9.84 0.78 -17.25
CA LEU A 39 9.09 0.95 -18.49
C LEU A 39 9.81 0.22 -19.63
N PRO A 40 9.20 -0.81 -20.26
CA PRO A 40 9.85 -1.56 -21.30
C PRO A 40 10.20 -0.69 -22.51
N ALA A 41 11.35 -0.95 -23.12
CA ALA A 41 11.75 -0.24 -24.34
C ALA A 41 10.69 -0.38 -25.43
N GLY A 42 10.28 0.75 -26.01
CA GLY A 42 9.25 0.81 -27.05
C GLY A 42 7.82 0.99 -26.52
N CYS A 43 7.62 0.98 -25.20
CA CYS A 43 6.36 1.37 -24.57
C CYS A 43 6.41 2.84 -24.18
N ALA A 44 5.35 3.58 -24.48
CA ALA A 44 5.14 4.93 -23.97
C ALA A 44 4.37 4.88 -22.63
N PRO A 45 4.53 5.88 -21.75
CA PRO A 45 3.64 6.05 -20.60
C PRO A 45 2.17 6.01 -21.04
N GLY A 46 1.35 5.19 -20.36
CA GLY A 46 -0.07 5.02 -20.69
C GLY A 46 -0.39 4.05 -21.84
N ASP A 47 0.60 3.46 -22.52
CA ASP A 47 0.37 2.44 -23.55
C ASP A 47 -0.06 1.10 -22.94
N ALA A 48 -1.38 0.89 -22.86
CA ALA A 48 -2.00 -0.34 -22.36
C ALA A 48 -2.13 -1.46 -23.41
N SER A 49 -1.35 -1.44 -24.49
CA SER A 49 -1.37 -2.49 -25.51
C SER A 49 -0.97 -3.86 -24.96
N THR A 50 -1.45 -4.93 -25.59
CA THR A 50 -1.07 -6.31 -25.23
C THR A 50 0.44 -6.53 -25.27
N ALA A 51 1.14 -5.85 -26.17
CA ALA A 51 2.60 -5.89 -26.28
C ALA A 51 3.25 -5.30 -25.01
N CYS A 52 2.85 -4.11 -24.60
CA CYS A 52 3.40 -3.45 -23.41
C CYS A 52 3.06 -4.18 -22.11
N LYS A 53 1.84 -4.70 -21.98
CA LYS A 53 1.44 -5.55 -20.86
C LYS A 53 2.33 -6.79 -20.72
N SER A 54 2.65 -7.44 -21.83
CA SER A 54 3.49 -8.65 -21.83
C SER A 54 4.97 -8.31 -21.56
N ALA A 55 5.45 -7.22 -22.15
CA ALA A 55 6.81 -6.73 -21.97
C ALA A 55 7.07 -6.30 -20.51
N ALA A 56 6.11 -5.60 -19.88
CA ALA A 56 6.19 -5.19 -18.49
C ALA A 56 6.29 -6.40 -17.55
N LEU A 57 5.44 -7.40 -17.73
CA LEU A 57 5.50 -8.64 -16.94
C LEU A 57 6.86 -9.34 -17.07
N SER A 58 7.43 -9.35 -18.27
CA SER A 58 8.74 -9.98 -18.52
C SER A 58 9.87 -9.20 -17.85
N ALA A 59 9.85 -7.86 -17.98
CA ALA A 59 10.86 -7.00 -17.40
C ALA A 59 10.86 -7.05 -15.86
N VAL A 60 9.69 -7.08 -15.22
CA VAL A 60 9.55 -7.23 -13.77
C VAL A 60 10.07 -8.60 -13.30
N ALA A 61 9.74 -9.67 -14.04
CA ALA A 61 10.25 -11.01 -13.72
C ALA A 61 11.79 -11.08 -13.82
N ASP A 62 12.37 -10.47 -14.85
CA ASP A 62 13.81 -10.41 -15.05
C ASP A 62 14.52 -9.59 -13.96
N ALA A 63 13.98 -8.43 -13.59
CA ALA A 63 14.51 -7.60 -12.51
C ALA A 63 14.47 -8.35 -11.18
N LYS A 64 13.35 -9.00 -10.87
CA LYS A 64 13.19 -9.82 -9.68
C LYS A 64 14.23 -10.94 -9.63
N GLY A 65 14.44 -11.65 -10.74
CA GLY A 65 15.43 -12.73 -10.85
C GLY A 65 16.88 -12.29 -10.63
N GLN A 66 17.16 -10.99 -10.75
CA GLN A 66 18.47 -10.38 -10.55
C GLN A 66 18.60 -9.63 -9.22
N SER A 67 17.57 -9.67 -8.38
CA SER A 67 17.48 -8.90 -7.14
C SER A 67 17.49 -9.79 -5.89
N ASN A 68 17.82 -9.21 -4.75
CA ASN A 68 17.63 -9.82 -3.43
C ASN A 68 16.68 -8.98 -2.56
N GLY A 69 15.48 -8.76 -3.11
CA GLY A 69 14.46 -7.86 -2.56
C GLY A 69 14.56 -6.45 -3.13
N GLY A 70 13.72 -5.57 -2.62
CA GLY A 70 13.67 -4.17 -3.02
C GLY A 70 13.12 -3.30 -1.90
N ARG A 71 12.77 -2.07 -2.28
CA ARG A 71 12.17 -1.04 -1.44
C ARG A 71 11.30 -0.15 -2.33
N SER A 72 10.12 0.25 -1.87
CA SER A 72 9.33 1.29 -2.52
C SER A 72 9.82 2.68 -2.12
N LEU A 73 10.19 3.50 -3.10
CA LEU A 73 10.51 4.91 -2.87
C LEU A 73 9.26 5.74 -2.56
N VAL A 74 8.07 5.24 -2.90
CA VAL A 74 6.80 5.89 -2.55
C VAL A 74 6.46 5.59 -1.08
N HIS A 75 6.33 4.31 -0.72
CA HIS A 75 5.94 3.90 0.64
C HIS A 75 7.01 4.18 1.70
N VAL A 76 8.30 4.17 1.34
CA VAL A 76 9.39 4.42 2.32
C VAL A 76 9.95 5.82 2.18
N ASP A 77 10.68 6.11 1.11
CA ASP A 77 11.54 7.29 1.03
C ASP A 77 10.71 8.58 0.97
N ALA A 78 9.66 8.64 0.15
CA ALA A 78 8.75 9.77 0.06
C ALA A 78 7.91 9.92 1.35
N THR A 79 7.30 8.85 1.87
CA THR A 79 6.60 8.88 3.17
C THR A 79 7.49 9.41 4.28
N TYR A 80 8.78 9.01 4.32
CA TYR A 80 9.73 9.49 5.32
C TYR A 80 10.01 11.00 5.22
N VAL A 81 10.13 11.53 4.00
CA VAL A 81 10.27 12.98 3.74
C VAL A 81 9.00 13.72 4.14
N LEU A 82 7.83 13.23 3.71
CA LEU A 82 6.52 13.85 4.00
C LEU A 82 6.22 13.85 5.52
N ALA A 83 6.56 12.78 6.24
CA ALA A 83 6.35 12.70 7.67
C ALA A 83 7.20 13.72 8.44
N GLN A 84 8.47 13.90 8.07
CA GLN A 84 9.30 14.97 8.64
C GLN A 84 8.75 16.36 8.31
N ALA A 85 8.22 16.55 7.10
CA ALA A 85 7.66 17.82 6.67
C ALA A 85 6.44 18.29 7.48
N VAL A 86 5.63 17.34 7.98
CA VAL A 86 4.49 17.66 8.86
C VAL A 86 4.87 17.71 10.35
N GLY A 87 6.15 17.57 10.69
CA GLY A 87 6.68 17.79 12.04
C GLY A 87 6.97 16.52 12.86
N PHE A 88 6.89 15.32 12.27
CA PHE A 88 7.39 14.13 12.95
C PHE A 88 8.90 14.20 13.11
N THR A 89 9.41 13.74 14.27
CA THR A 89 10.85 13.57 14.46
C THR A 89 11.42 12.53 13.48
N PRO A 90 12.72 12.58 13.15
CA PRO A 90 13.33 11.58 12.27
C PRO A 90 13.06 10.13 12.69
N ILE A 91 13.07 9.83 13.99
CA ILE A 91 12.80 8.48 14.47
C ILE A 91 11.33 8.08 14.30
N SER A 92 10.38 8.98 14.56
CA SER A 92 8.96 8.69 14.33
C SER A 92 8.65 8.57 12.84
N ALA A 93 9.19 9.46 12.01
CA ALA A 93 9.06 9.40 10.57
C ALA A 93 9.61 8.07 10.03
N TYR A 94 10.76 7.61 10.54
CA TYR A 94 11.34 6.32 10.18
C TYR A 94 10.39 5.18 10.46
N TRP A 95 9.83 5.10 11.67
CA TRP A 95 8.93 3.99 12.01
C TRP A 95 7.60 4.05 11.25
N ILE A 96 7.10 5.23 10.90
CA ILE A 96 5.92 5.35 10.01
C ILE A 96 6.26 4.73 8.66
N ALA A 97 7.32 5.22 7.98
CA ALA A 97 7.74 4.73 6.66
C ALA A 97 8.16 3.25 6.67
N ALA A 98 8.80 2.78 7.74
CA ALA A 98 9.20 1.38 7.88
C ALA A 98 7.99 0.44 8.01
N TYR A 99 6.94 0.86 8.72
CA TYR A 99 5.71 0.07 8.84
C TYR A 99 4.75 0.24 7.66
N ASP A 100 4.88 1.32 6.89
CA ASP A 100 4.29 1.48 5.57
C ASP A 100 4.75 0.29 4.69
N GLU A 101 6.04 0.21 4.37
CA GLU A 101 6.63 -0.88 3.58
C GLU A 101 6.55 -2.27 4.23
N ALA A 102 6.60 -2.37 5.57
CA ALA A 102 6.41 -3.67 6.21
C ALA A 102 4.99 -4.21 6.04
N THR A 103 3.99 -3.38 5.71
CA THR A 103 2.65 -3.87 5.36
C THR A 103 2.73 -4.68 4.07
N ASP A 104 3.55 -4.25 3.13
CA ASP A 104 3.83 -4.99 1.90
C ASP A 104 4.67 -6.27 2.14
N LEU A 105 5.75 -6.14 2.90
CA LEU A 105 6.78 -7.19 3.03
C LEU A 105 6.63 -8.13 4.24
N GLY A 106 5.77 -7.76 5.19
CA GLY A 106 5.64 -8.39 6.51
C GLY A 106 6.70 -7.96 7.51
N THR A 107 7.89 -7.59 7.04
CA THR A 107 8.94 -6.96 7.83
C THR A 107 9.72 -6.00 6.95
N PHE A 108 10.22 -4.91 7.53
CA PHE A 108 11.15 -4.02 6.87
C PHE A 108 12.46 -3.96 7.65
N ALA A 109 13.58 -3.99 6.94
CA ALA A 109 14.90 -3.77 7.49
C ALA A 109 15.65 -2.79 6.57
N PRO A 110 16.20 -1.69 7.10
CA PRO A 110 16.80 -0.67 6.28
C PRO A 110 18.09 -1.19 5.64
N ARG A 111 18.27 -0.88 4.37
CA ARG A 111 19.42 -1.27 3.55
C ARG A 111 20.00 -0.08 2.81
N THR A 112 21.28 -0.17 2.47
CA THR A 112 21.94 0.77 1.57
C THR A 112 21.45 0.61 0.14
N LEU A 113 21.77 1.57 -0.74
CA LEU A 113 21.45 1.48 -2.18
C LEU A 113 22.03 0.21 -2.85
N THR A 114 23.12 -0.33 -2.32
CA THR A 114 23.74 -1.58 -2.78
C THR A 114 23.15 -2.84 -2.14
N GLY A 115 22.12 -2.71 -1.31
CA GLY A 115 21.44 -3.83 -0.63
C GLY A 115 22.13 -4.34 0.64
N ALA A 116 23.24 -3.72 1.07
CA ALA A 116 23.85 -4.08 2.34
C ALA A 116 22.99 -3.59 3.52
N PRO A 117 22.98 -4.25 4.68
CA PRO A 117 22.29 -3.73 5.86
C PRO A 117 22.78 -2.32 6.20
N ALA A 118 21.85 -1.42 6.51
CA ALA A 118 22.20 -0.10 7.05
C ALA A 118 22.87 -0.22 8.42
N THR A 119 23.54 0.85 8.86
CA THR A 119 24.02 0.96 10.25
C THR A 119 22.85 0.76 11.21
N ASP A 120 23.07 -0.05 12.25
CA ASP A 120 22.05 -0.43 13.25
C ASP A 120 20.78 -1.08 12.69
N ALA A 121 20.84 -1.67 11.47
CA ALA A 121 19.69 -2.29 10.82
C ALA A 121 18.92 -3.26 11.73
N THR A 122 19.60 -4.05 12.57
CA THR A 122 18.95 -4.97 13.52
C THR A 122 18.04 -4.27 14.53
N ALA A 123 18.44 -3.09 15.02
CA ALA A 123 17.63 -2.31 15.97
C ALA A 123 16.49 -1.56 15.27
N LEU A 124 16.63 -1.35 13.95
CA LEU A 124 15.69 -0.63 13.11
C LEU A 124 14.74 -1.59 12.34
N THR A 125 14.96 -2.91 12.37
CA THR A 125 14.05 -3.87 11.75
C THR A 125 12.68 -3.85 12.45
N THR A 126 11.61 -3.78 11.67
CA THR A 126 10.24 -3.83 12.21
C THR A 126 9.92 -5.20 12.81
N LYS A 127 9.00 -5.21 13.77
CA LYS A 127 8.33 -6.47 14.14
C LYS A 127 7.56 -7.01 12.95
N SER A 128 7.49 -8.34 12.85
CA SER A 128 6.71 -9.00 11.82
C SER A 128 5.23 -8.64 11.96
N ILE A 129 4.63 -8.22 10.85
CA ILE A 129 3.20 -7.96 10.67
C ILE A 129 2.66 -8.80 9.52
N SER A 130 3.07 -10.07 9.48
CA SER A 130 2.78 -11.04 8.41
C SER A 130 1.28 -11.20 8.06
N GLY A 131 0.37 -10.90 8.98
CA GLY A 131 -1.08 -11.03 8.76
C GLY A 131 -1.73 -9.87 8.02
N VAL A 132 -1.02 -8.76 7.78
CA VAL A 132 -1.51 -7.68 6.92
C VAL A 132 -0.81 -7.65 5.56
N THR A 133 0.00 -8.68 5.24
CA THR A 133 0.80 -8.71 4.01
C THR A 133 0.02 -9.09 2.77
N ARG A 134 0.43 -8.55 1.62
CA ARG A 134 -0.16 -8.84 0.30
C ARG A 134 -0.20 -10.32 -0.06
N GLY A 135 0.74 -11.10 0.48
CA GLY A 135 0.84 -12.54 0.27
C GLY A 135 -0.05 -13.38 1.19
N ASP A 136 -0.73 -12.75 2.15
CA ASP A 136 -1.60 -13.44 3.09
C ASP A 136 -3.06 -13.42 2.62
N PHE A 137 -3.47 -14.53 2.02
CA PHE A 137 -4.81 -14.75 1.47
C PHE A 137 -5.80 -15.33 2.50
N ASP A 138 -5.31 -15.74 3.66
CA ASP A 138 -6.05 -16.52 4.65
C ASP A 138 -6.46 -15.70 5.90
N HIS A 139 -5.78 -14.59 6.19
CA HIS A 139 -6.07 -13.77 7.37
C HIS A 139 -6.43 -12.32 7.04
N GLY A 140 -6.60 -12.01 5.76
CA GLY A 140 -7.11 -10.72 5.29
C GLY A 140 -6.03 -9.73 4.87
N GLY A 141 -4.76 -10.14 4.84
CA GLY A 141 -3.67 -9.28 4.38
C GLY A 141 -3.92 -8.71 2.98
N VAL A 142 -4.38 -9.52 2.02
CA VAL A 142 -4.74 -9.06 0.67
C VAL A 142 -5.72 -7.87 0.63
N LEU A 143 -6.57 -7.71 1.65
CA LEU A 143 -7.55 -6.61 1.72
C LEU A 143 -6.90 -5.25 2.02
N PHE A 144 -5.68 -5.23 2.60
CA PHE A 144 -4.89 -4.01 2.83
C PHE A 144 -4.26 -3.48 1.54
N HIS A 145 -4.20 -4.32 0.50
CA HIS A 145 -3.57 -3.99 -0.77
C HIS A 145 -4.59 -3.81 -1.90
N PHE A 146 -5.70 -4.53 -1.86
CA PHE A 146 -6.78 -4.40 -2.85
C PHE A 146 -8.04 -3.85 -2.18
N VAL A 147 -7.99 -2.56 -1.88
CA VAL A 147 -9.00 -1.86 -1.09
C VAL A 147 -10.22 -1.56 -1.94
N THR A 148 -11.21 -2.44 -1.89
CA THR A 148 -12.45 -2.30 -2.65
C THR A 148 -13.52 -1.57 -1.83
N PRO A 149 -14.06 -0.43 -2.32
CA PRO A 149 -15.18 0.24 -1.66
C PRO A 149 -16.41 -0.66 -1.67
N ARG A 150 -17.25 -0.52 -0.65
CA ARG A 150 -18.51 -1.23 -0.55
C ARG A 150 -19.52 -0.61 -1.50
N ASN A 151 -20.08 -1.40 -2.40
CA ASN A 151 -21.07 -0.92 -3.37
C ASN A 151 -22.38 -1.73 -3.36
N GLY A 152 -22.56 -2.59 -2.36
CA GLY A 152 -23.77 -3.40 -2.21
C GLY A 152 -24.02 -4.36 -3.37
N GLY A 153 -23.02 -4.63 -4.21
CA GLY A 153 -23.13 -5.48 -5.40
C GLY A 153 -23.57 -4.75 -6.66
N ALA A 154 -23.59 -3.42 -6.63
CA ALA A 154 -23.62 -2.64 -7.85
C ALA A 154 -22.37 -2.95 -8.70
N ALA A 155 -22.52 -2.83 -10.03
CA ALA A 155 -21.42 -3.07 -10.97
C ALA A 155 -20.31 -2.00 -10.89
N TYR A 156 -20.61 -0.85 -10.28
CA TYR A 156 -19.72 0.28 -10.05
C TYR A 156 -20.01 0.82 -8.65
N PRO A 157 -19.08 1.55 -8.00
CA PRO A 157 -19.32 2.16 -6.71
C PRO A 157 -20.27 3.35 -6.87
N ASP A 158 -20.68 3.95 -5.75
CA ASP A 158 -21.39 5.22 -5.81
C ASP A 158 -20.55 6.23 -6.61
N PRO A 159 -21.12 7.02 -7.54
CA PRO A 159 -20.38 8.05 -8.26
C PRO A 159 -19.64 9.08 -7.38
N SER A 160 -19.97 9.18 -6.09
CA SER A 160 -19.21 9.99 -5.12
C SER A 160 -17.90 9.35 -4.68
N VAL A 161 -17.69 8.05 -4.91
CA VAL A 161 -16.44 7.36 -4.60
C VAL A 161 -15.44 7.67 -5.70
N ASP A 162 -14.44 8.46 -5.37
CA ASP A 162 -13.28 8.73 -6.20
C ASP A 162 -12.09 7.96 -5.63
N GLY A 163 -11.74 6.84 -6.25
CA GLY A 163 -10.64 6.04 -5.74
C GLY A 163 -9.26 6.64 -5.94
N LEU A 164 -9.13 7.65 -6.82
CA LEU A 164 -7.89 8.42 -6.97
C LEU A 164 -7.75 9.45 -5.82
N HIS A 165 -8.87 9.84 -5.21
CA HIS A 165 -8.96 10.77 -4.08
C HIS A 165 -9.91 10.22 -2.99
N PRO A 166 -9.56 9.08 -2.36
CA PRO A 166 -10.49 8.36 -1.50
C PRO A 166 -10.83 9.12 -0.22
N ASP A 167 -12.13 9.24 0.08
CA ASP A 167 -12.59 9.82 1.34
C ASP A 167 -12.53 8.77 2.46
N ALA A 168 -11.46 8.80 3.27
CA ALA A 168 -11.30 7.91 4.42
C ALA A 168 -12.30 8.17 5.58
N THR A 169 -13.25 9.10 5.41
CA THR A 169 -14.40 9.26 6.31
C THR A 169 -15.70 8.68 5.75
N ASP A 170 -15.73 8.36 4.45
CA ASP A 170 -16.84 7.66 3.82
C ASP A 170 -16.93 6.23 4.35
N THR A 171 -18.08 5.87 4.90
CA THR A 171 -18.30 4.53 5.45
C THR A 171 -18.42 3.43 4.40
N ASP A 172 -18.52 3.80 3.11
CA ASP A 172 -18.40 2.86 2.00
C ASP A 172 -16.93 2.59 1.62
N GLU A 173 -15.97 3.46 1.95
CA GLU A 173 -14.53 3.16 2.00
C GLU A 173 -14.18 2.36 3.28
N VAL A 174 -14.87 1.23 3.47
CA VAL A 174 -15.01 0.51 4.75
C VAL A 174 -13.68 0.29 5.47
N LEU A 175 -12.64 -0.15 4.76
CA LEU A 175 -11.34 -0.41 5.35
C LEU A 175 -10.65 0.90 5.77
N LEU A 176 -10.60 1.91 4.91
CA LEU A 176 -9.97 3.20 5.23
C LEU A 176 -10.71 3.90 6.38
N ALA A 177 -12.04 3.91 6.35
CA ALA A 177 -12.85 4.46 7.43
C ALA A 177 -12.66 3.74 8.76
N ASN A 178 -12.32 2.45 8.75
CA ASN A 178 -11.96 1.72 9.97
C ASN A 178 -10.53 2.00 10.45
N LEU A 179 -9.56 2.04 9.53
CA LEU A 179 -8.14 2.19 9.83
C LEU A 179 -7.78 3.62 10.25
N ARG A 180 -8.38 4.64 9.66
CA ARG A 180 -8.13 6.05 10.00
C ARG A 180 -8.28 6.34 11.50
N PRO A 181 -9.41 6.07 12.18
CA PRO A 181 -9.52 6.25 13.62
C PRO A 181 -8.64 5.29 14.44
N TRP A 182 -8.22 4.15 13.88
CA TRP A 182 -7.24 3.27 14.53
C TRP A 182 -5.84 3.91 14.52
N ALA A 183 -5.42 4.50 13.40
CA ALA A 183 -4.15 5.22 13.25
C ALA A 183 -4.08 6.52 14.08
N LEU A 184 -5.20 7.21 14.26
CA LEU A 184 -5.35 8.38 15.16
C LEU A 184 -5.35 8.00 16.66
N GLN A 185 -4.55 6.99 17.03
CA GLN A 185 -4.29 6.46 18.38
C GLN A 185 -5.34 5.50 18.96
N GLY A 186 -6.19 4.89 18.13
CA GLY A 186 -7.21 3.94 18.64
C GLY A 186 -8.17 4.55 19.66
N GLN A 187 -8.16 5.88 19.80
CA GLN A 187 -9.12 6.65 20.59
C GLN A 187 -10.34 6.89 19.71
N GLY A 188 -11.23 5.91 19.69
CA GLY A 188 -12.44 5.96 18.87
C GLY A 188 -12.98 4.57 18.55
N ALA A 189 -13.86 4.48 17.57
CA ALA A 189 -14.43 3.21 17.11
C ALA A 189 -13.46 2.34 16.29
N GLY A 190 -12.32 2.89 15.81
CA GLY A 190 -11.32 2.17 15.02
C GLY A 190 -10.55 1.13 15.84
N ARG A 191 -10.56 -0.13 15.38
CA ARG A 191 -10.05 -1.30 16.14
C ARG A 191 -9.17 -2.25 15.32
N GLY A 192 -8.87 -1.92 14.06
CA GLY A 192 -8.15 -2.80 13.14
C GLY A 192 -8.92 -4.11 12.94
N CYS A 193 -10.04 -4.05 12.23
CA CYS A 193 -10.87 -5.23 11.94
C CYS A 193 -10.55 -5.80 10.56
N THR A 194 -10.72 -7.12 10.38
CA THR A 194 -10.52 -7.75 9.06
C THR A 194 -11.45 -7.14 8.01
N GLY A 195 -10.86 -6.62 6.94
CA GLY A 195 -11.57 -5.86 5.89
C GLY A 195 -12.23 -4.58 6.36
N GLY A 196 -11.85 -4.06 7.54
CA GLY A 196 -12.52 -2.91 8.18
C GLY A 196 -13.91 -3.23 8.74
N LEU A 197 -14.32 -4.50 8.72
CA LEU A 197 -15.70 -4.88 9.00
C LEU A 197 -15.98 -4.91 10.51
N THR A 198 -16.98 -4.13 10.90
CA THR A 198 -17.50 -3.99 12.26
C THR A 198 -18.96 -4.43 12.31
N VAL A 199 -19.50 -4.65 13.51
CA VAL A 199 -20.94 -4.83 13.68
C VAL A 199 -21.67 -3.57 13.19
N PRO A 200 -22.81 -3.69 12.49
CA PRO A 200 -23.42 -2.54 11.83
C PRO A 200 -23.86 -1.47 12.83
N THR A 201 -23.64 -0.21 12.48
CA THR A 201 -24.19 0.92 13.24
C THR A 201 -25.70 1.04 13.01
N SER A 202 -26.39 1.96 13.71
CA SER A 202 -27.82 2.22 13.47
C SER A 202 -28.13 2.69 12.04
N GLY A 203 -27.12 3.24 11.33
CA GLY A 203 -27.22 3.61 9.92
C GLY A 203 -26.94 2.45 8.95
N GLY A 204 -26.61 1.26 9.45
CA GLY A 204 -26.38 0.07 8.64
C GLY A 204 -24.99 -0.04 8.01
N ASN A 205 -24.08 0.92 8.24
CA ASN A 205 -22.70 0.83 7.77
C ASN A 205 -21.86 -0.12 8.64
N TYR A 206 -20.79 -0.65 8.04
CA TYR A 206 -19.93 -1.68 8.63
C TYR A 206 -18.52 -1.18 8.96
N ALA A 207 -18.22 0.10 8.86
CA ALA A 207 -16.86 0.61 9.09
C ALA A 207 -16.59 1.03 10.55
N LEU A 208 -17.61 1.57 11.23
CA LEU A 208 -17.45 2.34 12.48
C LEU A 208 -18.25 1.77 13.67
N GLY A 209 -18.63 0.51 13.61
CA GLY A 209 -19.30 -0.20 14.69
C GLY A 209 -18.44 -0.35 15.95
N PRO A 210 -19.06 -0.57 17.13
CA PRO A 210 -18.35 -0.68 18.40
C PRO A 210 -17.48 -1.93 18.55
N LEU A 211 -17.62 -2.95 17.70
CA LEU A 211 -16.90 -4.22 17.73
C LEU A 211 -16.60 -4.68 16.30
N CYS A 212 -15.53 -5.45 16.10
CA CYS A 212 -15.29 -6.11 14.82
C CYS A 212 -16.42 -7.09 14.49
N TYR A 213 -16.70 -7.28 13.20
CA TYR A 213 -17.87 -8.02 12.74
C TYR A 213 -17.85 -9.47 13.23
N GLN A 214 -18.94 -9.85 13.89
CA GLN A 214 -19.26 -11.20 14.30
C GLN A 214 -20.77 -11.40 14.12
N TRP A 215 -21.18 -12.62 13.80
CA TRP A 215 -22.58 -13.03 13.72
C TRP A 215 -22.85 -14.10 14.79
N ASN A 216 -23.78 -13.84 15.71
CA ASN A 216 -24.07 -14.74 16.84
C ASN A 216 -22.80 -15.18 17.61
N SER A 217 -21.90 -14.23 17.86
CA SER A 217 -20.60 -14.47 18.51
C SER A 217 -19.67 -15.43 17.76
N GLN A 218 -19.93 -15.67 16.48
CA GLN A 218 -19.05 -16.41 15.57
C GLN A 218 -18.48 -15.48 14.51
N PRO A 219 -17.23 -15.69 14.07
CA PRO A 219 -16.70 -15.04 12.87
C PRO A 219 -17.62 -15.28 11.67
N GLY A 220 -17.86 -14.22 10.90
CA GLY A 220 -18.29 -14.36 9.51
C GLY A 220 -17.08 -14.68 8.63
N VAL A 221 -17.25 -14.56 7.32
CA VAL A 221 -16.18 -14.76 6.34
C VAL A 221 -16.21 -13.62 5.34
N VAL A 222 -15.03 -13.08 4.99
CA VAL A 222 -14.81 -12.32 3.77
C VAL A 222 -14.24 -13.28 2.76
N SER A 223 -14.93 -13.49 1.64
CA SER A 223 -14.44 -14.32 0.53
C SER A 223 -14.33 -13.49 -0.72
N GLY A 224 -13.38 -13.79 -1.59
CA GLY A 224 -13.29 -13.09 -2.85
C GLY A 224 -12.39 -13.74 -3.86
N SER A 225 -12.22 -13.04 -4.98
CA SER A 225 -11.39 -13.46 -6.09
C SER A 225 -10.64 -12.29 -6.70
N LEU A 226 -9.34 -12.47 -6.93
CA LEU A 226 -8.49 -11.53 -7.68
C LEU A 226 -8.22 -12.07 -9.09
N ALA A 227 -8.43 -11.25 -10.11
CA ALA A 227 -8.09 -11.63 -11.47
C ALA A 227 -6.59 -11.98 -11.60
N ALA A 228 -6.30 -13.12 -12.20
CA ALA A 228 -4.94 -13.53 -12.53
C ALA A 228 -4.65 -13.24 -14.02
N VAL A 229 -4.00 -14.18 -14.71
CA VAL A 229 -3.76 -14.13 -16.15
C VAL A 229 -4.86 -14.91 -16.88
N GLY A 230 -5.48 -14.32 -17.90
CA GLY A 230 -6.52 -14.98 -18.69
C GLY A 230 -7.83 -15.14 -17.90
N PRO A 231 -8.55 -16.28 -18.01
CA PRO A 231 -9.83 -16.49 -17.31
C PRO A 231 -9.67 -16.97 -15.86
N PHE A 232 -8.45 -16.99 -15.32
CA PHE A 232 -8.18 -17.52 -13.99
C PHE A 232 -8.29 -16.41 -12.94
N ALA A 233 -8.82 -16.75 -11.77
CA ALA A 233 -8.83 -15.87 -10.61
C ALA A 233 -8.29 -16.63 -9.39
N VAL A 234 -7.58 -15.92 -8.51
CA VAL A 234 -7.07 -16.47 -7.25
C VAL A 234 -8.09 -16.20 -6.15
N PRO A 235 -8.64 -17.23 -5.51
CA PRO A 235 -9.56 -17.03 -4.41
C PRO A 235 -8.80 -16.60 -3.14
N PHE A 236 -9.46 -15.81 -2.30
CA PHE A 236 -9.03 -15.54 -0.94
C PHE A 236 -10.21 -15.71 0.03
N SER A 237 -9.90 -15.96 1.30
CA SER A 237 -10.91 -16.13 2.33
C SER A 237 -10.32 -15.81 3.69
N ALA A 238 -10.92 -14.84 4.38
CA ALA A 238 -10.50 -14.44 5.72
C ALA A 238 -11.67 -14.47 6.71
N PRO A 239 -11.50 -15.01 7.92
CA PRO A 239 -12.51 -14.90 8.97
C PRO A 239 -12.64 -13.43 9.40
N THR A 240 -13.86 -12.94 9.64
CA THR A 240 -14.05 -11.60 10.20
C THR A 240 -13.71 -11.57 11.70
N GLY A 241 -13.42 -10.38 12.22
CA GLY A 241 -13.06 -10.19 13.62
C GLY A 241 -11.91 -9.18 13.75
N PRO A 242 -11.23 -9.16 14.91
CA PRO A 242 -9.95 -8.46 15.03
C PRO A 242 -8.97 -8.97 13.98
N GLN A 243 -8.30 -8.05 13.27
CA GLN A 243 -7.32 -8.40 12.24
C GLN A 243 -6.16 -9.21 12.85
N VAL A 244 -5.70 -10.24 12.14
CA VAL A 244 -4.44 -10.91 12.46
C VAL A 244 -3.31 -10.00 12.04
N ILE A 245 -2.46 -9.63 12.99
CA ILE A 245 -1.32 -8.75 12.78
C ILE A 245 -0.11 -9.60 12.42
N ASP A 246 0.14 -10.66 13.17
CA ASP A 246 1.23 -11.59 12.89
C ASP A 246 0.76 -13.04 12.96
N VAL A 247 0.90 -13.76 11.85
CA VAL A 247 0.45 -15.15 11.70
C VAL A 247 1.30 -16.09 12.55
N GLY A 248 2.63 -15.88 12.58
CA GLY A 248 3.57 -16.77 13.27
C GLY A 248 3.36 -16.79 14.79
N THR A 249 2.99 -15.66 15.37
CA THR A 249 2.76 -15.48 16.81
C THR A 249 1.28 -15.46 17.19
N GLY A 250 0.38 -15.37 16.22
CA GLY A 250 -1.07 -15.31 16.44
C GLY A 250 -1.56 -14.00 17.05
N VAL A 251 -0.78 -12.92 16.92
CA VAL A 251 -1.13 -11.61 17.47
C VAL A 251 -2.27 -11.02 16.68
N LEU A 252 -3.33 -10.59 17.39
CA LEU A 252 -4.46 -9.86 16.84
C LEU A 252 -4.31 -8.36 17.05
N SER A 253 -5.06 -7.56 16.31
CA SER A 253 -5.09 -6.09 16.42
C SER A 253 -5.42 -5.57 17.83
N THR A 254 -6.15 -6.36 18.62
CA THR A 254 -6.43 -6.06 20.04
C THR A 254 -5.21 -6.17 20.95
N GLY A 255 -4.16 -6.88 20.53
CA GLY A 255 -2.88 -7.00 21.23
C GLY A 255 -1.75 -6.20 20.57
N PHE A 256 -2.05 -5.36 19.58
CA PHE A 256 -1.07 -4.69 18.73
C PHE A 256 -0.05 -3.87 19.53
N ASP A 257 -0.49 -3.00 20.43
CA ASP A 257 0.38 -2.08 21.17
C ASP A 257 1.38 -2.83 22.06
N ALA A 258 0.94 -3.92 22.69
CA ALA A 258 1.82 -4.75 23.51
C ALA A 258 2.86 -5.49 22.67
N TYR A 259 2.49 -5.88 21.44
CA TYR A 259 3.37 -6.61 20.54
C TYR A 259 4.42 -5.71 19.86
N ILE A 260 3.99 -4.54 19.36
CA ILE A 260 4.87 -3.57 18.71
C ILE A 260 5.72 -2.79 19.74
N GLY A 261 5.12 -2.42 20.87
CA GLY A 261 5.79 -1.65 21.93
C GLY A 261 5.82 -0.16 21.63
N THR A 262 6.98 0.47 21.84
CA THR A 262 7.15 1.94 21.84
C THR A 262 6.60 2.64 20.59
N TYR A 263 6.69 2.00 19.42
CA TYR A 263 6.34 2.61 18.12
C TYR A 263 4.99 2.14 17.58
N ALA A 264 4.08 1.68 18.46
CA ALA A 264 2.77 1.19 18.05
C ALA A 264 1.93 2.26 17.32
N ALA A 265 2.03 3.53 17.72
CA ALA A 265 1.30 4.61 17.06
C ALA A 265 1.83 4.89 15.65
N GLU A 266 3.15 4.86 15.45
CA GLU A 266 3.81 4.95 14.15
C GLU A 266 3.47 3.74 13.27
N ALA A 267 3.44 2.54 13.84
CA ALA A 267 3.13 1.33 13.10
C ALA A 267 1.68 1.32 12.57
N ARG A 268 0.71 1.78 13.36
CA ARG A 268 -0.68 1.95 12.86
C ARG A 268 -0.78 3.01 11.77
N ALA A 269 -0.02 4.10 11.90
CA ALA A 269 0.05 5.13 10.87
C ALA A 269 0.62 4.56 9.58
N GLY A 270 1.75 3.84 9.63
CA GLY A 270 2.33 3.17 8.46
C GLY A 270 1.35 2.23 7.76
N ILE A 271 0.70 1.33 8.50
CA ILE A 271 -0.31 0.42 7.92
C ILE A 271 -1.47 1.18 7.25
N TYR A 272 -1.94 2.26 7.86
CA TYR A 272 -3.01 3.08 7.29
C TYR A 272 -2.56 3.81 6.01
N LEU A 273 -1.37 4.41 6.02
CA LEU A 273 -0.82 5.12 4.87
C LEU A 273 -0.56 4.17 3.70
N HIS A 274 -0.03 2.97 3.98
CA HIS A 274 0.11 1.89 3.00
C HIS A 274 -1.23 1.61 2.32
N THR A 275 -2.26 1.33 3.13
CA THR A 275 -3.59 0.98 2.61
C THR A 275 -4.22 2.14 1.82
N LEU A 276 -3.98 3.38 2.23
CA LEU A 276 -4.43 4.57 1.51
C LEU A 276 -3.74 4.69 0.15
N ALA A 277 -2.41 4.56 0.10
CA ALA A 277 -1.65 4.59 -1.13
C ALA A 277 -2.06 3.45 -2.07
N ASP A 278 -2.22 2.22 -1.57
CA ASP A 278 -2.66 1.07 -2.36
C ASP A 278 -4.08 1.24 -2.90
N ARG A 279 -4.99 1.85 -2.14
CA ARG A 279 -6.34 2.23 -2.62
C ARG A 279 -6.28 3.11 -3.87
N ILE A 280 -5.34 4.07 -3.88
CA ILE A 280 -5.12 5.04 -4.97
C ILE A 280 -4.43 4.35 -6.16
N SER A 281 -3.34 3.63 -5.91
CA SER A 281 -2.61 2.83 -6.91
C SER A 281 -3.54 1.89 -7.68
N HIS A 282 -4.43 1.20 -6.97
CA HIS A 282 -5.31 0.20 -7.55
C HIS A 282 -6.70 0.70 -7.94
N HIS A 283 -6.98 2.01 -7.84
CA HIS A 283 -8.34 2.52 -7.93
C HIS A 283 -9.08 2.08 -9.20
N VAL A 284 -8.44 2.05 -10.37
CA VAL A 284 -9.14 1.61 -11.61
C VAL A 284 -9.66 0.17 -11.49
N CYS A 285 -8.90 -0.70 -10.83
CA CYS A 285 -9.32 -2.07 -10.56
C CYS A 285 -10.38 -2.13 -9.45
N THR A 286 -10.13 -1.49 -8.31
CA THR A 286 -10.99 -1.60 -7.13
C THR A 286 -12.31 -0.86 -7.29
N ASP A 287 -12.34 0.24 -8.04
CA ASP A 287 -13.58 0.94 -8.43
C ASP A 287 -14.42 0.07 -9.38
N ALA A 288 -13.78 -0.69 -10.27
CA ALA A 288 -14.47 -1.63 -11.17
C ALA A 288 -14.88 -2.96 -10.48
N SER A 289 -14.59 -3.12 -9.18
CA SER A 289 -14.84 -4.34 -8.43
C SER A 289 -16.17 -4.29 -7.68
N THR A 290 -16.69 -5.46 -7.27
CA THR A 290 -17.95 -5.52 -6.51
C THR A 290 -17.70 -5.97 -5.08
N SER A 291 -18.39 -5.35 -4.12
CA SER A 291 -18.30 -5.69 -2.70
C SER A 291 -19.70 -5.74 -2.09
N THR A 292 -20.07 -6.92 -1.57
CA THR A 292 -21.42 -7.24 -1.08
C THR A 292 -21.39 -7.91 0.28
N GLY A 293 -22.57 -8.06 0.88
CA GLY A 293 -22.77 -8.83 2.11
C GLY A 293 -23.11 -7.95 3.31
N PRO A 294 -23.41 -8.54 4.48
CA PRO A 294 -23.36 -9.96 4.73
C PRO A 294 -24.57 -10.72 4.14
N VAL A 295 -24.32 -11.78 3.37
CA VAL A 295 -25.36 -12.67 2.79
C VAL A 295 -25.31 -14.08 3.40
N GLY A 296 -26.47 -14.75 3.44
CA GLY A 296 -26.59 -16.15 3.87
C GLY A 296 -26.24 -16.42 5.33
N LEU A 297 -26.09 -17.71 5.68
CA LEU A 297 -25.48 -18.19 6.92
C LEU A 297 -24.19 -18.93 6.52
N PRO A 298 -23.01 -18.58 7.08
CA PRO A 298 -22.78 -17.81 8.31
C PRO A 298 -22.51 -16.29 8.11
N ARG A 299 -23.24 -15.60 7.22
CA ARG A 299 -23.08 -14.15 6.94
C ARG A 299 -21.74 -13.80 6.29
N THR A 300 -21.64 -14.09 5.00
CA THR A 300 -20.45 -13.86 4.18
C THR A 300 -20.46 -12.49 3.52
N PHE A 301 -19.32 -11.82 3.54
CA PHE A 301 -19.01 -10.68 2.67
C PHE A 301 -18.27 -11.19 1.44
N THR A 302 -18.60 -10.66 0.27
CA THR A 302 -18.00 -11.08 -0.98
C THR A 302 -17.36 -9.90 -1.68
N VAL A 303 -16.10 -10.05 -2.10
CA VAL A 303 -15.37 -9.09 -2.92
C VAL A 303 -14.97 -9.76 -4.24
N ASP A 304 -15.45 -9.24 -5.36
CA ASP A 304 -15.14 -9.75 -6.68
C ASP A 304 -14.32 -8.73 -7.49
N MET A 305 -13.05 -9.07 -7.69
CA MET A 305 -12.07 -8.34 -8.49
C MET A 305 -11.66 -9.16 -9.74
N SER A 306 -12.55 -10.03 -10.24
CA SER A 306 -12.30 -10.85 -11.44
C SER A 306 -12.51 -10.10 -12.77
N ASN A 307 -12.53 -8.76 -12.74
CA ASN A 307 -12.79 -7.91 -13.90
C ASN A 307 -11.53 -7.66 -14.75
N ALA A 308 -11.73 -7.07 -15.94
CA ALA A 308 -10.66 -6.82 -16.92
C ALA A 308 -9.65 -5.75 -16.49
N GLU A 309 -10.02 -4.86 -15.56
CA GLU A 309 -9.13 -3.82 -15.02
C GLU A 309 -8.19 -4.37 -13.95
N CYS A 310 -8.54 -5.50 -13.33
CA CYS A 310 -7.76 -6.16 -12.28
C CYS A 310 -6.81 -7.25 -12.79
N VAL A 311 -6.78 -7.53 -14.09
CA VAL A 311 -5.94 -8.62 -14.63
C VAL A 311 -4.45 -8.35 -14.39
N GLN A 312 -3.72 -9.40 -14.02
CA GLN A 312 -2.32 -9.29 -13.56
C GLN A 312 -1.41 -8.54 -14.54
N THR A 313 -1.60 -8.71 -15.85
CA THR A 313 -0.73 -8.09 -16.85
C THR A 313 -0.95 -6.58 -16.98
N LEU A 314 -2.18 -6.10 -16.73
CA LEU A 314 -2.46 -4.67 -16.67
C LEU A 314 -2.05 -4.10 -15.31
N HIS A 315 -2.28 -4.84 -14.23
CA HIS A 315 -1.82 -4.54 -12.88
C HIS A 315 -0.31 -4.24 -12.84
N VAL A 316 0.52 -5.16 -13.36
CA VAL A 316 1.98 -4.94 -13.49
C VAL A 316 2.32 -3.68 -14.27
N LEU A 317 1.64 -3.47 -15.39
CA LEU A 317 1.92 -2.34 -16.27
C LEU A 317 1.57 -1.01 -15.61
N ARG A 318 0.55 -0.96 -14.75
CA ARG A 318 0.21 0.24 -13.98
C ARG A 318 1.31 0.59 -12.98
N HIS A 319 1.87 -0.39 -12.28
CA HIS A 319 3.01 -0.12 -11.38
C HIS A 319 4.26 0.38 -12.10
N VAL A 320 4.50 -0.14 -13.31
CA VAL A 320 5.57 0.39 -14.17
C VAL A 320 5.40 1.88 -14.47
N TRP A 321 4.18 2.42 -14.44
CA TRP A 321 3.93 3.85 -14.66
C TRP A 321 4.06 4.70 -13.40
N GLU A 322 4.04 4.09 -12.22
CA GLU A 322 4.05 4.83 -10.94
C GLU A 322 5.39 5.47 -10.62
N THR A 323 6.47 5.01 -11.24
CA THR A 323 7.80 5.57 -11.03
C THR A 323 8.64 5.46 -12.30
N GLY A 324 9.65 6.30 -12.44
CA GLY A 324 10.57 6.28 -13.57
C GLY A 324 9.91 6.60 -14.92
N THR A 325 8.74 7.21 -14.93
CA THR A 325 8.04 7.65 -16.14
C THR A 325 7.56 9.08 -15.99
N ASP A 326 7.33 9.76 -17.12
CA ASP A 326 6.72 11.10 -17.14
C ASP A 326 5.22 10.98 -16.80
N PHE A 327 4.84 11.42 -15.60
CA PHE A 327 3.46 11.34 -15.11
C PHE A 327 2.53 12.24 -15.91
N SER A 328 3.04 13.35 -16.45
CA SER A 328 2.26 14.26 -17.29
C SER A 328 1.85 13.62 -18.61
N ALA A 329 2.58 12.60 -19.08
CA ALA A 329 2.25 11.81 -20.26
C ALA A 329 1.19 10.72 -19.98
N LEU A 330 0.89 10.41 -18.72
CA LEU A 330 -0.14 9.44 -18.35
C LEU A 330 -1.55 10.02 -18.50
N PRO A 331 -2.54 9.18 -18.84
CA PRO A 331 -3.95 9.52 -18.68
C PRO A 331 -4.23 9.98 -17.24
N ALA A 332 -5.09 10.97 -17.05
CA ALA A 332 -5.33 11.57 -15.73
C ALA A 332 -5.65 10.54 -14.63
N ARG A 333 -6.47 9.52 -14.95
CA ARG A 333 -6.79 8.44 -14.01
C ARG A 333 -5.57 7.60 -13.62
N GLU A 334 -4.55 7.47 -14.47
CA GLU A 334 -3.37 6.64 -14.17
C GLU A 334 -2.26 7.44 -13.44
N ARG A 335 -2.50 8.71 -13.07
CA ARG A 335 -1.54 9.56 -12.33
C ARG A 335 -1.61 9.30 -10.83
N THR A 336 -1.47 8.03 -10.45
CA THR A 336 -1.68 7.57 -9.08
C THR A 336 -0.60 8.06 -8.12
N THR A 337 0.65 8.23 -8.57
CA THR A 337 1.76 8.70 -7.72
C THR A 337 1.55 10.12 -7.20
N GLU A 338 1.17 11.05 -8.09
CA GLU A 338 0.90 12.44 -7.68
C GLU A 338 -0.26 12.50 -6.67
N ALA A 339 -1.32 11.74 -6.92
CA ALA A 339 -2.47 11.64 -6.03
C ALA A 339 -2.09 11.00 -4.68
N ALA A 340 -1.33 9.91 -4.68
CA ALA A 340 -0.88 9.25 -3.46
C ALA A 340 -0.01 10.17 -2.60
N LEU A 341 0.94 10.91 -3.19
CA LEU A 341 1.76 11.88 -2.45
C LEU A 341 0.90 12.99 -1.81
N ASP A 342 -0.14 13.45 -2.51
CA ASP A 342 -1.05 14.48 -2.00
C ASP A 342 -1.89 13.97 -0.82
N GLU A 343 -2.55 12.82 -0.98
CA GLU A 343 -3.41 12.22 0.05
C GLU A 343 -2.61 11.72 1.25
N VAL A 344 -1.42 11.16 1.04
CA VAL A 344 -0.50 10.75 2.12
C VAL A 344 -0.02 11.95 2.92
N PHE A 345 0.28 13.10 2.27
CA PHE A 345 0.62 14.32 3.00
C PHE A 345 -0.54 14.77 3.90
N ASP A 346 -1.78 14.77 3.39
CA ASP A 346 -2.95 15.20 4.16
C ASP A 346 -3.23 14.25 5.34
N ALA A 347 -3.13 12.93 5.12
CA ALA A 347 -3.25 11.94 6.18
C ALA A 347 -2.15 12.09 7.26
N LEU A 348 -0.91 12.32 6.85
CA LEU A 348 0.20 12.60 7.75
C LEU A 348 0.00 13.90 8.54
N LEU A 349 -0.46 14.97 7.89
CA LEU A 349 -0.77 16.24 8.54
C LEU A 349 -1.89 16.08 9.57
N GLU A 350 -2.91 15.28 9.26
CA GLU A 350 -3.97 14.95 10.22
C GLU A 350 -3.40 14.21 11.43
N LEU A 351 -2.60 13.16 11.21
CA LEU A 351 -1.97 12.38 12.27
C LEU A 351 -1.06 13.26 13.15
N ALA A 352 -0.27 14.14 12.53
CA ALA A 352 0.59 15.09 13.23
C ALA A 352 -0.23 16.08 14.07
N THR A 353 -1.34 16.56 13.53
CA THR A 353 -2.25 17.50 14.22
C THR A 353 -2.91 16.85 15.42
N ALA A 354 -3.41 15.62 15.27
CA ALA A 354 -3.99 14.84 16.35
C ALA A 354 -2.97 14.56 17.48
N ARG A 355 -1.67 14.52 17.15
CA ARG A 355 -0.57 14.36 18.11
C ARG A 355 -0.02 15.68 18.67
N GLY A 356 -0.59 16.83 18.25
CA GLY A 356 -0.12 18.15 18.66
C GLY A 356 1.24 18.56 18.09
N LEU A 357 1.69 17.91 17.01
CA LEU A 357 2.94 18.20 16.30
C LEU A 357 2.76 19.28 15.23
N ALA A 358 1.55 19.40 14.67
CA ALA A 358 1.17 20.37 13.64
C ALA A 358 -0.09 21.13 14.03
N SER A 359 -0.32 22.27 13.35
CA SER A 359 -1.51 23.12 13.54
C SER A 359 -2.70 22.73 12.66
N GLY A 360 -2.57 21.67 11.86
CA GLY A 360 -3.55 21.29 10.84
C GLY A 360 -3.44 22.08 9.54
N PRO A 361 -4.45 21.95 8.66
CA PRO A 361 -4.49 22.64 7.38
C PRO A 361 -4.49 24.16 7.53
N THR A 362 -3.51 24.80 6.90
CA THR A 362 -3.33 26.26 6.79
C THR A 362 -2.87 26.60 5.37
N SER A 363 -2.87 27.88 5.00
CA SER A 363 -2.28 28.32 3.73
C SER A 363 -0.81 27.91 3.58
N GLN A 364 -0.06 27.87 4.67
CA GLN A 364 1.36 27.53 4.69
C GLN A 364 1.56 26.03 4.48
N THR A 365 0.79 25.18 5.17
CA THR A 365 0.87 23.73 4.99
C THR A 365 0.38 23.33 3.60
N GLN A 366 -0.63 24.02 3.05
CA GLN A 366 -1.07 23.79 1.68
C GLN A 366 0.01 24.15 0.65
N ALA A 367 0.69 25.29 0.83
CA ALA A 367 1.80 25.66 -0.04
C ALA A 367 2.96 24.66 0.05
N LEU A 368 3.28 24.19 1.26
CA LEU A 368 4.28 23.14 1.48
C LEU A 368 3.89 21.82 0.80
N LYS A 369 2.63 21.40 0.91
CA LYS A 369 2.08 20.22 0.23
C LYS A 369 2.32 20.32 -1.27
N THR A 370 1.81 21.39 -1.89
CA THR A 370 1.95 21.61 -3.34
C THR A 370 3.41 21.58 -3.79
N GLN A 371 4.32 22.18 -3.02
CA GLN A 371 5.74 22.17 -3.34
C GLN A 371 6.34 20.76 -3.23
N LEU A 372 6.10 20.06 -2.12
CA LEU A 372 6.65 18.72 -1.91
C LEU A 372 6.11 17.69 -2.89
N VAL A 373 4.80 17.72 -3.18
CA VAL A 373 4.21 16.84 -4.20
C VAL A 373 4.88 17.09 -5.54
N ALA A 374 5.03 18.34 -5.98
CA ALA A 374 5.68 18.64 -7.26
C ALA A 374 7.16 18.17 -7.30
N GLU A 375 7.93 18.39 -6.24
CA GLU A 375 9.34 18.03 -6.18
C GLU A 375 9.57 16.52 -6.04
N LEU A 376 8.78 15.83 -5.21
CA LEU A 376 8.84 14.38 -5.07
C LEU A 376 8.36 13.69 -6.34
N SER A 377 7.31 14.18 -7.00
CA SER A 377 6.89 13.68 -8.31
C SER A 377 8.04 13.79 -9.30
N ALA A 378 8.63 14.97 -9.49
CA ALA A 378 9.75 15.16 -10.40
C ALA A 378 10.95 14.24 -10.08
N ALA A 379 11.23 14.01 -8.79
CA ALA A 379 12.26 13.06 -8.37
C ALA A 379 11.90 11.61 -8.78
N LEU A 380 10.65 11.18 -8.52
CA LEU A 380 10.14 9.85 -8.81
C LEU A 380 10.01 9.56 -10.31
N GLU A 381 9.85 10.57 -11.17
CA GLU A 381 9.88 10.42 -12.64
C GLU A 381 11.27 10.01 -13.18
N THR A 382 12.33 10.15 -12.38
CA THR A 382 13.70 9.80 -12.79
C THR A 382 13.81 8.30 -13.12
N TYR A 383 14.14 7.95 -14.37
CA TYR A 383 14.13 6.55 -14.79
C TYR A 383 15.17 5.67 -14.07
N ASP A 384 16.40 6.11 -13.87
CA ASP A 384 17.43 5.28 -13.21
C ASP A 384 17.12 5.13 -11.71
N ALA A 385 17.09 3.90 -11.19
CA ALA A 385 16.70 3.61 -9.81
C ALA A 385 17.62 4.26 -8.77
N GLN A 386 18.92 4.33 -9.04
CA GLN A 386 19.87 4.93 -8.12
C GLN A 386 19.68 6.45 -8.10
N ASP A 387 19.64 7.07 -9.28
CA ASP A 387 19.48 8.51 -9.41
C ASP A 387 18.12 8.97 -8.85
N ARG A 388 17.05 8.19 -9.06
CA ARG A 388 15.72 8.43 -8.49
C ARG A 388 15.75 8.44 -6.97
N ALA A 389 16.35 7.44 -6.35
CA ALA A 389 16.45 7.37 -4.90
C ALA A 389 17.28 8.54 -4.33
N LEU A 390 18.35 8.93 -5.01
CA LEU A 390 19.15 10.09 -4.63
C LEU A 390 18.36 11.40 -4.79
N ALA A 391 17.56 11.55 -5.84
CA ALA A 391 16.70 12.70 -6.06
C ALA A 391 15.63 12.83 -4.98
N VAL A 392 14.95 11.73 -4.60
CA VAL A 392 13.95 11.73 -3.51
C VAL A 392 14.61 12.13 -2.19
N ARG A 393 15.80 11.60 -1.89
CA ARG A 393 16.59 12.02 -0.73
C ARG A 393 16.90 13.52 -0.77
N ASP A 394 17.30 14.04 -1.94
CA ASP A 394 17.71 15.44 -2.09
C ASP A 394 16.57 16.42 -1.81
N VAL A 395 15.32 16.07 -2.15
CA VAL A 395 14.12 16.85 -1.75
C VAL A 395 14.06 17.06 -0.23
N GLY A 396 14.41 16.04 0.56
CA GLY A 396 14.51 16.15 2.02
C GLY A 396 15.74 16.93 2.49
N CYS A 397 16.89 16.69 1.87
CA CYS A 397 18.14 17.37 2.19
C CYS A 397 18.05 18.89 2.01
N ASP A 398 17.40 19.35 0.94
CA ASP A 398 17.20 20.78 0.65
C ASP A 398 16.40 21.51 1.74
N ARG A 399 15.71 20.75 2.61
CA ARG A 399 14.94 21.26 3.76
C ARG A 399 15.61 20.99 5.10
N GLY A 400 16.80 20.40 5.11
CA GLY A 400 17.51 20.03 6.33
C GLY A 400 16.91 18.84 7.07
N TYR A 401 16.11 18.01 6.39
CA TYR A 401 15.58 16.78 6.98
C TYR A 401 16.67 15.71 7.09
N ALA A 402 16.50 14.80 8.04
CA ALA A 402 17.39 13.66 8.15
C ALA A 402 17.21 12.74 6.94
N VAL A 403 18.29 12.09 6.50
CA VAL A 403 18.24 11.05 5.47
C VAL A 403 17.71 9.74 6.03
N LEU A 404 17.04 8.95 5.19
CA LEU A 404 16.55 7.62 5.57
C LEU A 404 17.75 6.72 5.95
N PRO A 405 17.67 5.88 7.01
CA PRO A 405 18.73 4.93 7.34
C PRO A 405 19.11 4.05 6.13
N GLY A 406 20.41 4.04 5.80
CA GLY A 406 20.95 3.34 4.63
C GLY A 406 21.16 4.24 3.41
N MET A 407 20.52 5.41 3.34
CA MET A 407 20.79 6.38 2.29
C MET A 407 22.12 7.13 2.54
N PRO A 408 22.85 7.52 1.48
CA PRO A 408 24.02 8.38 1.62
C PRO A 408 23.63 9.72 2.26
N ALA A 409 24.55 10.30 3.03
CA ALA A 409 24.36 11.62 3.64
C ALA A 409 24.08 12.70 2.57
N CYS A 410 23.44 13.78 2.99
CA CYS A 410 23.26 14.96 2.15
C CYS A 410 24.63 15.50 1.70
N VAL A 411 24.71 15.88 0.43
CA VAL A 411 25.90 16.56 -0.09
C VAL A 411 25.83 18.04 0.35
N PRO A 412 26.91 18.60 0.94
CA PRO A 412 26.91 19.98 1.43
C PRO A 412 26.89 21.03 0.33
#